data_AF-I4DJ95-F1
#
_entry.id   AF-I4DJ95-F1
#
_cell.length_a   1.000
_cell.length_b   1.000
_cell.length_c   1.000
_cell.angle_alpha   90.00
_cell.angle_beta   90.00
_cell.angle_gamma   90.00
#
_symmetry.space_group_name_H-M   'P 1'
#
loop_
_entity.id
_entity.type
_entity.pdbx_description
1 polymer ?
#
loop_
_entity_poly.entity_id
_entity_poly.type
_entity_poly.pdbx_seq_one_letter_code
_entity_poly.pdbx_strand_id
1 'polypeptide(L)'
;MKSEFTKSVQRNFGAIINRLNFKSNTAADTANNVIKNSGLKVTNVFKPNDFDDSKMILTNVISFKAYWKTPFNVSDTKVSPFYDENGNKVGDVNMMYLEDTPPYSSFDEIQASILELPYGDEDESKYSFLVILPDPGTTVANVYSRLTDISLDDIFEKLASDIELYGMTSVVINVPRFKISSNFILNRPLFKMGIKDIFDPGAANFKDITETNNVFISAVVHNAVIEVTETGTVASAATYAYFADRARPSVFNANRPFIYMVLEKTTNTILFSGVYTKPSIF
;
A
#
# COMPACT_ATOMS: atom_id res chain seq x y z
N MET A 1 32.45 -8.36 3.06
CA MET A 1 31.87 -7.71 1.86
C MET A 1 32.94 -6.96 1.10
N LYS A 2 32.96 -7.13 -0.23
CA LYS A 2 33.89 -6.47 -1.15
C LYS A 2 33.61 -4.97 -1.22
N SER A 3 34.66 -4.19 -1.42
CA SER A 3 34.59 -2.73 -1.46
C SER A 3 33.78 -2.23 -2.66
N GLU A 4 33.97 -2.83 -3.83
CA GLU A 4 33.26 -2.46 -5.05
C GLU A 4 31.74 -2.67 -4.93
N PHE A 5 31.32 -3.84 -4.42
CA PHE A 5 29.92 -4.11 -4.12
C PHE A 5 29.33 -3.07 -3.15
N THR A 6 30.04 -2.82 -2.04
CA THR A 6 29.61 -1.85 -1.01
C THR A 6 29.39 -0.46 -1.60
N LYS A 7 30.36 0.04 -2.40
CA LYS A 7 30.27 1.34 -3.06
C LYS A 7 29.12 1.39 -4.07
N SER A 8 28.94 0.32 -4.85
CA SER A 8 27.88 0.22 -5.85
C SER A 8 26.49 0.32 -5.20
N VAL A 9 26.23 -0.46 -4.14
CA VAL A 9 24.91 -0.46 -3.50
C VAL A 9 24.62 0.82 -2.72
N GLN A 10 25.64 1.44 -2.12
CA GLN A 10 25.51 2.74 -1.48
C GLN A 10 25.21 3.84 -2.51
N ARG A 11 25.92 3.87 -3.64
CA ARG A 11 25.76 4.90 -4.67
C ARG A 11 24.45 4.76 -5.44
N ASN A 12 24.10 3.54 -5.85
CA ASN A 12 22.99 3.32 -6.78
C ASN A 12 21.65 3.11 -6.06
N PHE A 13 21.66 2.62 -4.81
CA PHE A 13 20.43 2.29 -4.06
C PHE A 13 20.31 3.03 -2.73
N GLY A 14 21.29 3.87 -2.36
CA GLY A 14 21.32 4.50 -1.03
C GLY A 14 21.37 3.48 0.12
N ALA A 15 21.80 2.25 -0.15
CA ALA A 15 21.69 1.15 0.81
C ALA A 15 22.59 1.37 2.03
N ILE A 16 22.02 1.19 3.22
CA ILE A 16 22.79 1.20 4.47
C ILE A 16 23.30 -0.22 4.72
N ILE A 17 24.62 -0.41 4.64
CA ILE A 17 25.26 -1.67 4.99
C ILE A 17 25.67 -1.62 6.47
N ASN A 18 25.08 -2.49 7.28
CA ASN A 18 25.45 -2.64 8.68
C ASN A 18 26.10 -4.01 8.92
N ARG A 19 27.29 -4.02 9.54
CA ARG A 19 27.99 -5.25 9.94
C ARG A 19 27.70 -5.49 11.41
N LEU A 20 26.86 -6.48 11.69
CA LEU A 20 26.44 -6.83 13.04
C LEU A 20 27.05 -8.15 13.47
N ASN A 21 27.35 -8.28 14.77
CA ASN A 21 27.60 -9.57 15.38
C ASN A 21 26.24 -10.20 15.73
N PHE A 22 25.75 -11.11 14.88
CA PHE A 22 24.44 -11.75 15.05
C PHE A 22 24.32 -12.61 16.32
N LYS A 23 25.44 -13.00 16.93
CA LYS A 23 25.45 -13.70 18.23
C LYS A 23 25.23 -12.78 19.43
N SER A 24 25.20 -11.46 19.22
CA SER A 24 24.97 -10.49 20.27
C SER A 24 23.47 -10.31 20.49
N ASN A 25 23.03 -10.32 21.75
CA ASN A 25 21.64 -10.02 22.13
C ASN A 25 21.19 -8.60 21.73
N THR A 26 22.14 -7.71 21.40
CA THR A 26 21.91 -6.32 20.96
C THR A 26 21.86 -6.14 19.44
N ALA A 27 22.01 -7.21 18.65
CA ALA A 27 22.01 -7.13 17.20
C ALA A 27 20.69 -6.56 16.66
N ALA A 28 19.56 -7.04 17.20
CA ALA A 28 18.22 -6.55 16.86
C ALA A 28 18.04 -5.07 17.17
N ASP A 29 18.45 -4.64 18.37
CA ASP A 29 18.35 -3.23 18.78
C ASP A 29 19.20 -2.33 17.89
N THR A 30 20.41 -2.78 17.53
CA THR A 30 21.30 -2.03 16.64
C THR A 30 20.68 -1.88 15.25
N ALA A 31 20.10 -2.95 14.69
CA ALA A 31 19.43 -2.92 13.40
C ALA A 31 18.19 -2.02 13.42
N ASN A 32 17.34 -2.14 14.45
CA ASN A 32 16.16 -1.30 14.64
C ASN A 32 16.51 0.18 14.82
N ASN A 33 17.61 0.50 15.53
CA ASN A 33 18.07 1.87 15.69
C ASN A 33 18.53 2.50 14.37
N VAL A 34 19.16 1.73 13.47
CA VAL A 34 19.50 2.23 12.12
C VAL A 34 18.24 2.58 11.33
N ILE A 35 17.21 1.73 11.40
CA ILE A 35 15.92 2.00 10.74
C ILE A 35 15.28 3.26 11.34
N LYS A 36 15.25 3.39 12.66
CA LYS A 36 14.71 4.58 13.34
C LYS A 36 15.44 5.86 12.93
N ASN A 37 16.76 5.81 12.82
CA ASN A 37 17.60 6.96 12.45
C ASN A 37 17.45 7.36 10.97
N SER A 38 16.87 6.51 10.12
CA SER A 38 16.53 6.88 8.74
C SER A 38 15.34 7.85 8.63
N GLY A 39 14.65 8.13 9.75
CA GLY A 39 13.46 8.98 9.79
C GLY A 39 12.15 8.21 9.56
N LEU A 40 12.22 6.92 9.23
CA LEU A 40 11.06 6.05 9.08
C LEU A 40 10.39 5.78 10.44
N LYS A 41 9.06 5.96 10.49
CA LYS A 41 8.24 5.71 11.69
C LYS A 41 7.84 4.23 11.80
N VAL A 42 8.81 3.33 11.72
CA VAL A 42 8.61 1.87 11.88
C VAL A 42 9.39 1.41 13.10
N THR A 43 8.75 0.64 13.98
CA THR A 43 9.35 0.11 15.20
C THR A 43 9.38 -1.41 15.18
N ASN A 44 10.36 -2.00 15.86
CA ASN A 44 10.46 -3.44 16.10
C ASN A 44 10.43 -4.30 14.82
N VAL A 45 11.17 -3.85 13.78
CA VAL A 45 11.31 -4.59 12.52
C VAL A 45 11.99 -5.94 12.75
N PHE A 46 13.00 -5.95 13.63
CA PHE A 46 13.74 -7.15 14.03
C PHE A 46 13.51 -7.51 15.49
N LYS A 47 13.51 -8.82 15.76
CA LYS A 47 13.55 -9.44 17.09
C LYS A 47 14.88 -10.16 17.28
N PRO A 48 15.35 -10.38 18.53
CA PRO A 48 16.61 -11.09 18.79
C PRO A 48 16.71 -12.45 18.06
N ASN A 49 15.63 -13.24 18.10
CA ASN A 49 15.57 -14.57 17.48
C ASN A 49 15.73 -14.56 15.94
N ASP A 50 15.58 -13.41 15.28
CA ASP A 50 15.77 -13.32 13.82
C ASP A 50 17.25 -13.48 13.42
N PHE A 51 18.18 -13.39 14.38
CA PHE A 51 19.63 -13.41 14.14
C PHE A 51 20.31 -14.75 14.48
N ASP A 52 19.67 -15.64 15.23
CA ASP A 52 20.32 -16.81 15.87
C ASP A 52 21.07 -17.73 14.87
N ASP A 53 20.43 -18.07 13.75
CA ASP A 53 21.00 -18.91 12.67
C ASP A 53 21.32 -18.13 11.39
N SER A 54 21.27 -16.81 11.46
CA SER A 54 21.38 -15.96 10.29
C SER A 54 22.85 -15.72 9.87
N LYS A 55 23.06 -15.54 8.56
CA LYS A 55 24.36 -15.15 7.96
C LYS A 55 24.27 -13.81 7.24
N MET A 56 23.14 -13.57 6.60
CA MET A 56 22.82 -12.31 5.94
C MET A 56 21.32 -12.09 5.99
N ILE A 57 20.90 -10.87 6.33
CA ILE A 57 19.49 -10.47 6.32
C ILE A 57 19.35 -9.28 5.39
N LEU A 58 18.43 -9.38 4.44
CA LEU A 58 18.06 -8.28 3.56
C LEU A 58 16.78 -7.64 4.08
N THR A 59 16.79 -6.32 4.22
CA THR A 59 15.68 -5.57 4.81
C THR A 59 15.23 -4.47 3.87
N ASN A 60 13.95 -4.41 3.61
CA ASN A 60 13.32 -3.26 2.96
C ASN A 60 12.25 -2.71 3.91
N VAL A 61 12.31 -1.41 4.19
CA VAL A 61 11.32 -0.71 5.01
C VAL A 61 10.81 0.47 4.20
N ILE A 62 9.51 0.56 4.04
CA ILE A 62 8.87 1.61 3.27
C ILE A 62 7.66 2.16 4.04
N SER A 63 7.47 3.48 3.98
CA SER A 63 6.29 4.14 4.55
C SER A 63 5.70 5.11 3.54
N PHE A 64 4.38 5.11 3.41
CA PHE A 64 3.67 6.04 2.54
C PHE A 64 2.72 6.92 3.33
N LYS A 65 2.83 8.22 3.06
CA LYS A 65 1.89 9.26 3.48
C LYS A 65 1.91 10.34 2.41
N ALA A 66 0.76 10.66 1.85
CA ALA A 66 0.61 11.68 0.82
C ALA A 66 -0.60 12.57 1.12
N TYR A 67 -0.65 13.72 0.44
CA TYR A 67 -1.74 14.66 0.51
C TYR A 67 -2.68 14.45 -0.67
N TRP A 68 -3.98 14.34 -0.41
CA TRP A 68 -4.99 14.29 -1.46
C TRP A 68 -4.97 15.56 -2.30
N LYS A 69 -5.33 15.44 -3.59
CA LYS A 69 -5.69 16.60 -4.42
C LYS A 69 -6.90 17.31 -3.84
N THR A 70 -7.95 16.54 -3.56
CA THR A 70 -9.14 17.01 -2.83
C THR A 70 -9.14 16.39 -1.43
N PRO A 71 -8.81 17.13 -0.36
CA PRO A 71 -8.77 16.59 1.00
C PRO A 71 -10.17 16.34 1.57
N PHE A 72 -10.25 15.36 2.46
CA PHE A 72 -11.41 15.15 3.30
C PHE A 72 -11.41 16.20 4.43
N ASN A 73 -12.58 16.64 4.88
CA ASN A 73 -12.68 17.51 6.04
C ASN A 73 -12.74 16.66 7.32
N VAL A 74 -11.79 16.87 8.23
CA VAL A 74 -11.71 16.13 9.51
C VAL A 74 -12.99 16.24 10.33
N SER A 75 -13.73 17.35 10.21
CA SER A 75 -15.00 17.57 10.94
C SER A 75 -16.14 16.70 10.42
N ASP A 76 -16.04 16.22 9.18
CA ASP A 76 -17.05 15.37 8.54
C ASP A 76 -16.79 13.88 8.76
N THR A 77 -15.60 13.52 9.28
CA THR A 77 -15.27 12.14 9.67
C THR A 77 -16.10 11.68 10.86
N LYS A 78 -16.78 10.54 10.72
CA LYS A 78 -17.68 9.98 11.75
C LYS A 78 -17.42 8.51 12.01
N VAL A 79 -17.59 8.09 13.26
CA VAL A 79 -17.60 6.67 13.62
C VAL A 79 -18.78 6.00 12.92
N SER A 80 -18.49 5.00 12.09
CA SER A 80 -19.48 4.29 11.28
C SER A 80 -19.24 2.77 11.30
N PRO A 81 -20.29 1.96 11.17
CA PRO A 81 -20.15 0.50 11.15
C PRO A 81 -19.43 0.02 9.89
N PHE A 82 -18.60 -1.01 10.08
CA PHE A 82 -17.95 -1.77 9.01
C PHE A 82 -18.45 -3.21 9.03
N TYR A 83 -18.68 -3.77 7.85
CA TYR A 83 -19.36 -5.04 7.64
C TYR A 83 -18.43 -6.06 6.99
N ASP A 84 -18.68 -7.35 7.22
CA ASP A 84 -18.08 -8.42 6.42
C ASP A 84 -18.78 -8.59 5.07
N GLU A 85 -18.31 -9.55 4.28
CA GLU A 85 -18.85 -9.88 2.95
C GLU A 85 -20.29 -10.44 3.00
N ASN A 86 -20.75 -10.89 4.18
CA ASN A 86 -22.11 -11.39 4.41
C ASN A 86 -23.05 -10.30 4.95
N GLY A 87 -22.56 -9.06 5.11
CA GLY A 87 -23.33 -7.95 5.67
C GLY A 87 -23.43 -7.95 7.20
N ASN A 88 -22.66 -8.77 7.91
CA ASN A 88 -22.62 -8.71 9.37
C ASN A 88 -21.68 -7.60 9.82
N LYS A 89 -22.09 -6.81 10.82
CA LYS A 89 -21.21 -5.81 11.43
C LYS A 89 -20.04 -6.52 12.13
N VAL A 90 -18.80 -6.16 11.76
CA VAL A 90 -17.55 -6.71 12.35
C VAL A 90 -16.77 -5.69 13.16
N GLY A 91 -17.16 -4.43 13.13
CA GLY A 91 -16.58 -3.37 13.95
C GLY A 91 -17.02 -1.99 13.51
N ASP A 92 -16.29 -0.99 13.98
CA ASP A 92 -16.50 0.42 13.65
C ASP A 92 -15.20 1.04 13.15
N VAL A 93 -15.32 2.03 12.28
CA VAL A 93 -14.21 2.78 11.66
C VAL A 93 -14.47 4.27 11.76
N ASN A 94 -13.41 5.08 11.75
CA ASN A 94 -13.52 6.50 11.45
C ASN A 94 -13.73 6.66 9.94
N MET A 95 -14.98 6.84 9.51
CA MET A 95 -15.33 6.97 8.10
C MET A 95 -15.14 8.41 7.66
N MET A 96 -14.21 8.65 6.74
CA MET A 96 -14.01 9.95 6.10
C MET A 96 -15.10 10.18 5.06
N TYR A 97 -15.47 11.44 4.84
CA TYR A 97 -16.54 11.87 3.94
C TYR A 97 -16.06 12.94 2.97
N LEU A 98 -16.40 12.78 1.68
CA LEU A 98 -16.16 13.77 0.64
C LEU A 98 -17.26 13.70 -0.42
N GLU A 99 -17.76 14.84 -0.87
CA GLU A 99 -18.54 14.96 -2.11
C GLU A 99 -17.64 15.60 -3.18
N ASP A 100 -17.39 14.89 -4.27
CA ASP A 100 -16.54 15.37 -5.38
C ASP A 100 -17.03 14.75 -6.71
N THR A 101 -16.34 15.04 -7.80
CA THR A 101 -16.56 14.48 -9.15
C THR A 101 -15.36 13.65 -9.62
N PRO A 102 -14.97 12.57 -8.92
CA PRO A 102 -13.81 11.76 -9.27
C PRO A 102 -14.10 10.80 -10.44
N PRO A 103 -13.07 10.24 -11.09
CA PRO A 103 -13.22 9.04 -11.89
C PRO A 103 -13.80 7.89 -11.04
N TYR A 104 -14.96 7.40 -11.47
CA TYR A 104 -15.73 6.37 -10.79
C TYR A 104 -16.47 5.50 -11.80
N SER A 105 -16.32 4.18 -11.69
CA SER A 105 -16.93 3.22 -12.61
C SER A 105 -17.39 1.96 -11.89
N SER A 106 -18.48 1.36 -12.38
CA SER A 106 -18.77 -0.06 -12.12
C SER A 106 -18.02 -0.90 -13.16
N PHE A 107 -17.39 -1.99 -12.72
CA PHE A 107 -16.57 -2.87 -13.55
C PHE A 107 -17.10 -4.31 -13.39
N ASP A 108 -18.00 -4.69 -14.30
CA ASP A 108 -18.75 -5.94 -14.23
C ASP A 108 -17.86 -7.19 -14.32
N GLU A 109 -16.79 -7.13 -15.12
CA GLU A 109 -15.85 -8.23 -15.34
C GLU A 109 -15.17 -8.67 -14.04
N ILE A 110 -14.98 -7.74 -13.10
CA ILE A 110 -14.46 -8.04 -11.76
C ILE A 110 -15.55 -8.05 -10.68
N GLN A 111 -16.78 -7.62 -10.98
CA GLN A 111 -17.90 -7.39 -10.05
C GLN A 111 -17.51 -6.48 -8.88
N ALA A 112 -17.00 -5.31 -9.24
CA ALA A 112 -16.63 -4.29 -8.27
C ALA A 112 -16.88 -2.89 -8.81
N SER A 113 -17.00 -1.95 -7.88
CA SER A 113 -16.93 -0.53 -8.15
C SER A 113 -15.49 -0.04 -7.97
N ILE A 114 -15.01 0.81 -8.88
CA ILE A 114 -13.67 1.40 -8.86
C ILE A 114 -13.77 2.91 -8.68
N LEU A 115 -12.96 3.44 -7.76
CA LEU A 115 -12.84 4.87 -7.49
C LEU A 115 -11.37 5.27 -7.55
N GLU A 116 -11.05 6.33 -8.31
CA GLU A 116 -9.72 6.95 -8.29
C GLU A 116 -9.74 8.24 -7.45
N LEU A 117 -8.82 8.36 -6.50
CA LEU A 117 -8.57 9.56 -5.72
C LEU A 117 -7.13 10.05 -5.96
N PRO A 118 -6.93 11.15 -6.71
CA PRO A 118 -5.59 11.66 -6.99
C PRO A 118 -4.89 12.28 -5.77
N TYR A 119 -3.56 12.22 -5.77
CA TYR A 119 -2.69 12.91 -4.79
C TYR A 119 -2.03 14.16 -5.38
N GLY A 120 -1.69 15.12 -4.53
CA GLY A 120 -0.93 16.33 -4.88
C GLY A 120 -1.75 17.43 -5.58
N ASP A 121 -1.08 18.54 -5.90
CA ASP A 121 -1.73 19.80 -6.31
C ASP A 121 -1.67 20.07 -7.84
N GLU A 122 -1.21 19.12 -8.66
CA GLU A 122 -1.05 19.32 -10.11
C GLU A 122 -2.34 18.97 -10.90
N ASP A 123 -2.55 19.64 -12.03
CA ASP A 123 -3.67 19.35 -12.95
C ASP A 123 -3.62 17.89 -13.44
N GLU A 124 -2.41 17.35 -13.61
CA GLU A 124 -2.12 15.93 -13.90
C GLU A 124 -1.40 15.26 -12.72
N SER A 125 -2.13 14.99 -11.63
CA SER A 125 -1.61 14.21 -10.50
C SER A 125 -1.00 12.89 -10.97
N LYS A 126 0.33 12.75 -10.83
CA LYS A 126 1.07 11.52 -11.20
C LYS A 126 0.77 10.34 -10.30
N TYR A 127 0.33 10.60 -9.07
CA TYR A 127 0.04 9.58 -8.07
C TYR A 127 -1.45 9.52 -7.78
N SER A 128 -1.98 8.30 -7.71
CA SER A 128 -3.39 8.07 -7.40
C SER A 128 -3.58 6.95 -6.38
N PHE A 129 -4.67 7.05 -5.62
CA PHE A 129 -5.21 6.00 -4.79
C PHE A 129 -6.42 5.39 -5.49
N LEU A 130 -6.30 4.14 -5.91
CA LEU A 130 -7.41 3.35 -6.43
C LEU A 130 -8.06 2.57 -5.30
N VAL A 131 -9.40 2.63 -5.22
CA VAL A 131 -10.21 1.79 -4.34
C VAL A 131 -11.09 0.90 -5.19
N ILE A 132 -10.92 -0.42 -5.05
CA ILE A 132 -11.74 -1.43 -5.73
C ILE A 132 -12.61 -2.09 -4.67
N LEU A 133 -13.89 -1.77 -4.71
CA LEU A 133 -14.89 -2.17 -3.74
C LEU A 133 -15.77 -3.26 -4.36
N PRO A 134 -15.65 -4.54 -3.92
CA PRO A 134 -16.49 -5.63 -4.41
C PRO A 134 -17.97 -5.29 -4.30
N ASP A 135 -18.78 -5.69 -5.27
CA ASP A 135 -20.23 -5.54 -5.22
C ASP A 135 -20.84 -6.37 -4.08
N PRO A 136 -22.04 -6.02 -3.58
CA PRO A 136 -22.72 -6.84 -2.57
C PRO A 136 -22.85 -8.31 -2.99
N GLY A 137 -22.43 -9.23 -2.13
CA GLY A 137 -22.40 -10.67 -2.42
C GLY A 137 -21.14 -11.17 -3.14
N THR A 138 -20.24 -10.27 -3.54
CA THR A 138 -18.92 -10.63 -4.09
C THR A 138 -17.84 -10.52 -3.01
N THR A 139 -17.01 -11.56 -2.89
CA THR A 139 -15.87 -11.54 -1.96
C THR A 139 -14.67 -10.82 -2.57
N VAL A 140 -13.81 -10.24 -1.73
CA VAL A 140 -12.53 -9.67 -2.18
C VAL A 140 -11.70 -10.74 -2.89
N ALA A 141 -11.73 -11.99 -2.40
CA ALA A 141 -10.98 -13.08 -3.01
C ALA A 141 -11.40 -13.33 -4.47
N ASN A 142 -12.70 -13.23 -4.77
CA ASN A 142 -13.21 -13.36 -6.14
C ASN A 142 -12.74 -12.20 -7.03
N VAL A 143 -12.83 -10.96 -6.54
CA VAL A 143 -12.31 -9.78 -7.25
C VAL A 143 -10.81 -9.95 -7.51
N TYR A 144 -10.03 -10.34 -6.50
CA TYR A 144 -8.59 -10.55 -6.61
C TYR A 144 -8.22 -11.63 -7.63
N SER A 145 -9.00 -12.72 -7.70
CA SER A 145 -8.80 -13.76 -8.72
C SER A 145 -9.04 -13.21 -10.13
N ARG A 146 -10.06 -12.37 -10.33
CA ARG A 146 -10.39 -11.81 -11.65
C ARG A 146 -9.41 -10.74 -12.08
N LEU A 147 -8.83 -10.01 -11.12
CA LEU A 147 -7.73 -9.08 -11.38
C LEU A 147 -6.48 -9.75 -11.95
N THR A 148 -6.37 -11.08 -11.94
CA THR A 148 -5.23 -11.76 -12.60
C THR A 148 -5.26 -11.64 -14.13
N ASP A 149 -6.44 -11.40 -14.71
CA ASP A 149 -6.65 -11.24 -16.15
C ASP A 149 -6.87 -9.76 -16.55
N ILE A 150 -6.78 -8.82 -15.60
CA ILE A 150 -7.05 -7.38 -15.80
C ILE A 150 -5.80 -6.58 -15.47
N SER A 151 -5.35 -5.76 -16.43
CA SER A 151 -4.24 -4.84 -16.26
C SER A 151 -4.70 -3.51 -15.64
N LEU A 152 -3.73 -2.69 -15.20
CA LEU A 152 -4.05 -1.31 -14.78
C LEU A 152 -4.54 -0.45 -15.96
N ASP A 153 -4.05 -0.72 -17.18
CA ASP A 153 -4.50 -0.01 -18.38
C ASP A 153 -5.98 -0.27 -18.64
N ASP A 154 -6.44 -1.51 -18.51
CA ASP A 154 -7.88 -1.86 -18.64
C ASP A 154 -8.74 -1.08 -17.62
N ILE A 155 -8.23 -0.90 -16.40
CA ILE A 155 -8.92 -0.12 -15.35
C ILE A 155 -9.02 1.36 -15.73
N PHE A 156 -7.93 1.96 -16.19
CA PHE A 156 -7.93 3.37 -16.56
C PHE A 156 -8.70 3.64 -17.85
N GLU A 157 -8.64 2.74 -18.83
CA GLU A 157 -9.46 2.81 -20.04
C GLU A 157 -10.94 2.74 -19.69
N LYS A 158 -11.34 1.86 -18.76
CA LYS A 158 -12.73 1.78 -18.28
C LYS A 158 -13.18 3.09 -17.61
N LEU A 159 -12.37 3.63 -16.71
CA LEU A 159 -12.67 4.91 -16.05
C LEU A 159 -12.79 6.06 -17.06
N ALA A 160 -11.87 6.15 -18.01
CA ALA A 160 -11.87 7.18 -19.04
C ALA A 160 -13.07 7.04 -19.99
N SER A 161 -13.40 5.83 -20.41
CA SER A 161 -14.55 5.55 -21.29
C SER A 161 -15.88 5.92 -20.62
N ASP A 162 -16.05 5.59 -19.34
CA ASP A 162 -17.28 5.97 -18.62
C ASP A 162 -17.40 7.49 -18.44
N ILE A 163 -16.29 8.20 -18.21
CA ILE A 163 -16.27 9.66 -18.19
C ILE A 163 -16.67 10.24 -19.56
N GLU A 164 -16.19 9.67 -20.66
CA GLU A 164 -16.55 10.12 -22.01
C GLU A 164 -18.04 9.90 -22.31
N LEU A 165 -18.59 8.76 -21.90
CA LEU A 165 -19.98 8.37 -22.17
C LEU A 165 -20.99 9.10 -21.28
N TYR A 166 -20.70 9.25 -19.99
CA TYR A 166 -21.65 9.73 -18.99
C TYR A 166 -21.29 11.11 -18.40
N GLY A 167 -20.08 11.61 -18.67
CA GLY A 167 -19.53 12.81 -18.03
C GLY A 167 -19.04 12.54 -16.60
N MET A 168 -18.39 13.54 -16.02
CA MET A 168 -18.06 13.53 -14.59
C MET A 168 -19.35 13.70 -13.77
N THR A 169 -19.59 12.78 -12.83
CA THR A 169 -20.78 12.81 -11.96
C THR A 169 -20.42 13.08 -10.51
N SER A 170 -21.31 13.72 -9.76
CA SER A 170 -21.14 13.90 -8.32
C SER A 170 -21.24 12.57 -7.59
N VAL A 171 -20.23 12.26 -6.78
CA VAL A 171 -20.11 11.05 -5.97
C VAL A 171 -19.93 11.41 -4.50
N VAL A 172 -20.77 10.82 -3.65
CA VAL A 172 -20.58 10.80 -2.19
C VAL A 172 -19.62 9.67 -1.86
N ILE A 173 -18.43 10.03 -1.38
CA ILE A 173 -17.31 9.14 -1.12
C ILE A 173 -17.16 8.93 0.38
N ASN A 174 -17.27 7.67 0.81
CA ASN A 174 -17.01 7.25 2.18
C ASN A 174 -15.87 6.23 2.17
N VAL A 175 -14.74 6.60 2.78
CA VAL A 175 -13.55 5.74 2.88
C VAL A 175 -13.05 5.74 4.32
N PRO A 176 -12.77 4.57 4.93
CA PRO A 176 -12.22 4.51 6.27
C PRO A 176 -10.88 5.24 6.37
N ARG A 177 -10.68 6.00 7.44
CA ARG A 177 -9.35 6.38 7.92
C ARG A 177 -8.68 5.13 8.48
N PHE A 178 -7.46 4.83 8.05
CA PHE A 178 -6.75 3.67 8.56
C PHE A 178 -5.24 3.81 8.52
N LYS A 179 -4.60 2.97 9.33
CA LYS A 179 -3.17 2.74 9.29
C LYS A 179 -2.90 1.24 9.29
N ILE A 180 -2.19 0.76 8.28
CA ILE A 180 -1.77 -0.63 8.20
C ILE A 180 -0.24 -0.67 8.33
N SER A 181 0.24 -1.49 9.25
CA SER A 181 1.64 -1.85 9.38
C SER A 181 1.79 -3.34 9.13
N SER A 182 2.60 -3.69 8.15
CA SER A 182 2.87 -5.08 7.79
C SER A 182 4.36 -5.38 7.93
N ASN A 183 4.67 -6.55 8.49
CA ASN A 183 6.01 -7.11 8.57
C ASN A 183 5.97 -8.50 7.94
N PHE A 184 6.64 -8.67 6.79
CA PHE A 184 6.66 -9.89 6.01
C PHE A 184 8.05 -10.49 5.96
N ILE A 185 8.13 -11.81 6.13
CA ILE A 185 9.31 -12.61 5.78
C ILE A 185 9.05 -13.20 4.39
N LEU A 186 9.78 -12.70 3.39
CA LEU A 186 9.54 -12.98 1.97
C LEU A 186 10.18 -14.28 1.48
N ASN A 187 10.94 -14.99 2.32
CA ASN A 187 11.65 -16.22 1.91
C ASN A 187 10.72 -17.22 1.21
N ARG A 188 9.59 -17.57 1.82
CA ARG A 188 8.67 -18.57 1.25
C ARG A 188 7.99 -18.08 -0.04
N PRO A 189 7.44 -16.84 -0.11
CA PRO A 189 6.96 -16.29 -1.37
C PRO A 189 8.02 -16.28 -2.49
N LEU A 190 9.21 -15.73 -2.23
CA LEU A 190 10.28 -15.63 -3.23
C LEU A 190 10.76 -17.01 -3.69
N PHE A 191 10.87 -17.97 -2.77
CA PHE A 191 11.18 -19.36 -3.09
C PHE A 191 10.15 -19.98 -4.04
N LYS A 192 8.85 -19.77 -3.78
CA LYS A 192 7.77 -20.23 -4.66
C LYS A 192 7.80 -19.55 -6.03
N MET A 193 8.28 -18.31 -6.10
CA MET A 193 8.48 -17.57 -7.35
C MET A 193 9.76 -17.96 -8.11
N GLY A 194 10.56 -18.89 -7.60
CA GLY A 194 11.74 -19.42 -8.28
C GLY A 194 13.09 -18.87 -7.79
N ILE A 195 13.08 -17.90 -6.88
CA ILE A 195 14.31 -17.39 -6.24
C ILE A 195 14.67 -18.35 -5.09
N LYS A 196 15.48 -19.36 -5.38
CA LYS A 196 15.77 -20.46 -4.44
C LYS A 196 17.20 -20.44 -3.92
N ASP A 197 18.17 -20.37 -4.83
CA ASP A 197 19.59 -20.58 -4.53
C ASP A 197 20.13 -19.60 -3.48
N ILE A 198 19.62 -18.36 -3.45
CA ILE A 198 20.04 -17.35 -2.47
C ILE A 198 19.78 -17.75 -1.01
N PHE A 199 18.84 -18.66 -0.78
CA PHE A 199 18.44 -19.13 0.55
C PHE A 199 19.13 -20.44 0.95
N ASP A 200 19.80 -21.11 0.00
CA ASP A 200 20.39 -22.44 0.19
C ASP A 200 21.89 -22.33 0.50
N PRO A 201 22.39 -22.84 1.63
CA PRO A 201 23.82 -22.76 1.97
C PRO A 201 24.76 -23.47 0.98
N GLY A 202 24.29 -24.51 0.30
CA GLY A 202 25.05 -25.30 -0.68
C GLY A 202 24.98 -24.76 -2.11
N ALA A 203 23.91 -24.02 -2.46
CA ALA A 203 23.73 -23.45 -3.80
C ALA A 203 24.02 -21.94 -3.89
N ALA A 204 23.91 -21.19 -2.78
CA ALA A 204 24.10 -19.75 -2.77
C ALA A 204 25.50 -19.35 -3.27
N ASN A 205 25.53 -18.50 -4.30
CA ASN A 205 26.76 -17.98 -4.86
C ASN A 205 26.82 -16.45 -4.75
N PHE A 206 27.49 -15.97 -3.69
CA PHE A 206 27.69 -14.54 -3.41
C PHE A 206 29.15 -14.09 -3.56
N LYS A 207 29.91 -14.74 -4.46
CA LYS A 207 31.35 -14.45 -4.67
C LYS A 207 31.65 -13.01 -5.05
N ASP A 208 30.72 -12.30 -5.70
CA ASP A 208 30.90 -10.88 -6.04
C ASP A 208 30.56 -9.94 -4.87
N ILE A 209 29.89 -10.45 -3.84
CA ILE A 209 29.53 -9.69 -2.63
C ILE A 209 30.58 -9.85 -1.55
N THR A 210 31.15 -11.05 -1.38
CA THR A 210 32.06 -11.36 -0.27
C THR A 210 33.02 -12.49 -0.61
N GLU A 211 34.24 -12.42 -0.06
CA GLU A 211 35.24 -13.50 -0.14
C GLU A 211 34.95 -14.64 0.84
N THR A 212 33.99 -14.44 1.75
CA THR A 212 33.58 -15.46 2.72
C THR A 212 32.75 -16.53 2.02
N ASN A 213 33.19 -17.77 2.12
CA ASN A 213 32.44 -18.93 1.63
C ASN A 213 31.22 -19.22 2.52
N ASN A 214 30.24 -19.95 1.99
CA ASN A 214 29.04 -20.39 2.71
C ASN A 214 28.22 -19.24 3.32
N VAL A 215 28.11 -18.14 2.55
CA VAL A 215 27.20 -17.05 2.85
C VAL A 215 25.94 -17.28 2.03
N PHE A 216 24.78 -17.15 2.68
CA PHE A 216 23.46 -17.22 2.07
C PHE A 216 22.55 -16.18 2.74
N ILE A 217 21.44 -15.82 2.09
CA ILE A 217 20.43 -14.94 2.66
C ILE A 217 19.54 -15.77 3.56
N SER A 218 19.58 -15.48 4.86
CA SER A 218 18.80 -16.19 5.88
C SER A 218 17.37 -15.66 5.95
N ALA A 219 17.19 -14.35 5.75
CA ALA A 219 15.87 -13.73 5.71
C ALA A 219 15.82 -12.54 4.76
N VAL A 220 14.70 -12.40 4.06
CA VAL A 220 14.30 -11.17 3.38
C VAL A 220 13.10 -10.60 4.11
N VAL A 221 13.30 -9.50 4.80
CA VAL A 221 12.29 -8.85 5.64
C VAL A 221 11.77 -7.60 4.94
N HIS A 222 10.47 -7.55 4.68
CA HIS A 222 9.80 -6.39 4.09
C HIS A 222 8.81 -5.80 5.08
N ASN A 223 9.00 -4.53 5.43
CA ASN A 223 8.10 -3.78 6.30
C ASN A 223 7.47 -2.64 5.52
N ALA A 224 6.15 -2.59 5.51
CA ALA A 224 5.38 -1.55 4.84
C ALA A 224 4.42 -0.90 5.83
N VAL A 225 4.41 0.42 5.87
CA VAL A 225 3.43 1.20 6.64
C VAL A 225 2.70 2.15 5.70
N ILE A 226 1.38 2.03 5.64
CA ILE A 226 0.52 2.97 4.92
C ILE A 226 -0.41 3.65 5.92
N GLU A 227 -0.52 4.97 5.82
CA GLU A 227 -1.40 5.80 6.64
C GLU A 227 -2.31 6.59 5.71
N VAL A 228 -3.61 6.28 5.75
CA VAL A 228 -4.66 6.94 4.96
C VAL A 228 -5.48 7.79 5.92
N THR A 229 -5.33 9.11 5.79
CA THR A 229 -5.98 10.13 6.63
C THR A 229 -6.57 11.22 5.76
N GLU A 230 -7.31 12.15 6.35
CA GLU A 230 -7.99 13.25 5.67
C GLU A 230 -7.01 14.28 5.07
N THR A 231 -5.76 14.27 5.52
CA THR A 231 -4.79 15.33 5.28
C THR A 231 -4.56 15.68 3.80
N GLY A 232 -4.67 16.98 3.53
CA GLY A 232 -4.28 17.79 2.37
C GLY A 232 -4.51 19.27 2.73
N THR A 233 -4.33 20.21 1.80
CA THR A 233 -4.55 21.63 2.09
C THR A 233 -6.05 21.93 2.16
N VAL A 234 -6.59 22.06 3.38
CA VAL A 234 -8.02 22.31 3.70
C VAL A 234 -8.61 23.57 3.04
N ALA A 235 -7.77 24.43 2.43
CA ALA A 235 -8.17 25.71 1.86
C ALA A 235 -9.12 25.64 0.65
N SER A 236 -9.36 24.47 0.06
CA SER A 236 -10.28 24.32 -1.09
C SER A 236 -11.73 23.96 -0.70
N ALA A 237 -11.98 23.55 0.55
CA ALA A 237 -13.30 23.05 0.98
C ALA A 237 -14.43 24.11 1.02
N ALA A 238 -14.10 25.41 0.92
CA ALA A 238 -15.10 26.48 0.99
C ALA A 238 -15.85 26.74 -0.34
N THR A 239 -15.39 26.19 -1.47
CA THR A 239 -15.90 26.59 -2.79
C THR A 239 -16.92 25.62 -3.41
N TYR A 240 -17.11 24.42 -2.84
CA TYR A 240 -17.99 23.38 -3.42
C TYR A 240 -19.44 23.42 -2.93
N ALA A 241 -19.81 24.33 -2.02
CA ALA A 241 -21.15 24.44 -1.45
C ALA A 241 -22.26 24.91 -2.44
N TYR A 242 -21.96 25.04 -3.74
CA TYR A 242 -22.88 25.58 -4.74
C TYR A 242 -22.88 24.80 -6.05
N PHE A 243 -23.13 23.49 -6.01
CA PHE A 243 -23.68 22.78 -7.16
C PHE A 243 -24.98 22.11 -6.76
N ALA A 244 -26.05 22.91 -6.76
CA ALA A 244 -27.41 22.40 -6.77
C ALA A 244 -27.74 21.94 -8.19
N ASP A 245 -27.47 20.66 -8.48
CA ASP A 245 -28.16 19.97 -9.55
C ASP A 245 -28.92 18.76 -8.99
N ARG A 246 -30.16 18.58 -9.44
CA ARG A 246 -31.21 17.80 -8.76
C ARG A 246 -31.18 16.29 -9.09
N ALA A 247 -30.00 15.71 -9.30
CA ALA A 247 -29.82 14.26 -9.37
C ALA A 247 -29.31 13.74 -8.03
N ARG A 248 -29.77 12.55 -7.59
CA ARG A 248 -29.19 11.91 -6.39
C ARG A 248 -27.74 11.52 -6.73
N PRO A 249 -26.73 11.97 -5.96
CA PRO A 249 -25.35 11.62 -6.23
C PRO A 249 -25.14 10.11 -6.08
N SER A 250 -24.23 9.56 -6.87
CA SER A 250 -23.77 8.18 -6.71
C SER A 250 -23.08 8.04 -5.36
N VAL A 251 -23.18 6.88 -4.70
CA VAL A 251 -22.59 6.66 -3.38
C VAL A 251 -21.52 5.58 -3.47
N PHE A 252 -20.27 5.96 -3.25
CA PHE A 252 -19.17 5.02 -3.03
C PHE A 252 -18.95 4.84 -1.53
N ASN A 253 -19.38 3.71 -0.98
CA ASN A 253 -19.30 3.44 0.46
C ASN A 253 -18.42 2.24 0.76
N ALA A 254 -17.15 2.50 1.08
CA ALA A 254 -16.14 1.49 1.42
C ALA A 254 -16.28 1.00 2.88
N ASN A 255 -17.48 0.56 3.26
CA ASN A 255 -17.82 0.06 4.59
C ASN A 255 -17.76 -1.48 4.72
N ARG A 256 -17.10 -2.14 3.77
CA ARG A 256 -16.88 -3.60 3.71
C ARG A 256 -15.50 -3.88 3.09
N PRO A 257 -14.98 -5.12 3.15
CA PRO A 257 -13.68 -5.45 2.59
C PRO A 257 -13.45 -4.89 1.18
N PHE A 258 -12.34 -4.19 0.98
CA PHE A 258 -11.96 -3.59 -0.31
C PHE A 258 -10.47 -3.71 -0.59
N ILE A 259 -10.11 -3.66 -1.87
CA ILE A 259 -8.72 -3.62 -2.33
C ILE A 259 -8.35 -2.14 -2.52
N TYR A 260 -7.14 -1.77 -2.13
CA TYR A 260 -6.59 -0.45 -2.42
C TYR A 260 -5.25 -0.57 -3.13
N MET A 261 -4.93 0.42 -3.96
CA MET A 261 -3.65 0.57 -4.62
C MET A 261 -3.20 2.03 -4.59
N VAL A 262 -1.95 2.28 -4.25
CA VAL A 262 -1.26 3.54 -4.49
C VAL A 262 -0.35 3.31 -5.69
N LEU A 263 -0.48 4.14 -6.71
CA LEU A 263 0.23 3.95 -7.97
C LEU A 263 0.77 5.27 -8.51
N GLU A 264 1.77 5.14 -9.38
CA GLU A 264 2.26 6.20 -10.26
C GLU A 264 1.76 5.92 -11.68
N LYS A 265 0.98 6.87 -12.24
CA LYS A 265 0.23 6.68 -13.49
C LYS A 265 1.07 6.73 -14.75
N THR A 266 2.18 7.46 -14.76
CA THR A 266 3.00 7.60 -15.98
C THR A 266 3.64 6.26 -16.36
N THR A 267 3.94 5.42 -15.37
CA THR A 267 4.63 4.14 -15.55
C THR A 267 3.78 2.93 -15.17
N ASN A 268 2.53 3.13 -14.77
CA ASN A 268 1.65 2.10 -14.19
C ASN A 268 2.32 1.34 -13.03
N THR A 269 3.15 2.03 -12.24
CA THR A 269 3.87 1.38 -11.14
C THR A 269 3.01 1.35 -9.88
N ILE A 270 2.69 0.15 -9.40
CA ILE A 270 2.07 -0.04 -8.09
C ILE A 270 3.13 0.19 -7.01
N LEU A 271 2.97 1.26 -6.24
CA LEU A 271 3.84 1.61 -5.12
C LEU A 271 3.43 0.85 -3.85
N PHE A 272 2.12 0.80 -3.58
CA PHE A 272 1.52 0.05 -2.49
C PHE A 272 0.24 -0.61 -2.96
N SER A 273 -0.04 -1.79 -2.42
CA SER A 273 -1.35 -2.42 -2.57
C SER A 273 -1.69 -3.21 -1.32
N GLY A 274 -2.97 -3.46 -1.12
CA GLY A 274 -3.42 -4.27 -0.01
C GLY A 274 -4.93 -4.44 0.01
N VAL A 275 -5.38 -5.17 1.04
CA VAL A 275 -6.79 -5.38 1.30
C VAL A 275 -7.11 -4.86 2.69
N TYR A 276 -8.10 -3.97 2.78
CA TYR A 276 -8.64 -3.52 4.05
C TYR A 276 -9.80 -4.43 4.46
N THR A 277 -9.61 -5.28 5.48
CA THR A 277 -10.63 -6.23 5.97
C THR A 277 -10.94 -6.10 7.45
N LYS A 278 -10.02 -5.54 8.24
CA LYS A 278 -10.12 -5.46 9.70
C LYS A 278 -10.41 -4.01 10.09
N PRO A 279 -11.62 -3.70 10.59
CA PRO A 279 -11.95 -2.35 10.99
C PRO A 279 -11.13 -1.90 12.19
N SER A 280 -10.78 -0.62 12.22
CA SER A 280 -10.13 0.03 13.34
C SER A 280 -10.56 1.48 13.47
N ILE A 281 -10.76 1.95 14.69
CA ILE A 281 -10.89 3.38 15.00
C ILE A 281 -9.48 3.95 15.13
N PHE A 282 -8.83 4.22 14.00
CA PHE A 282 -7.54 4.93 13.90
C PHE A 282 -7.78 6.43 13.72
#